data_AF-S4RSL8-F1
#
_entry.id   AF-S4RSL8-F1
#
_cell.length_a   1.000
_cell.length_b   1.000
_cell.length_c   1.000
_cell.angle_alpha   90.00
_cell.angle_beta   90.00
_cell.angle_gamma   90.00
#
_symmetry.space_group_name_H-M   'P 1'
#
loop_
_entity.id
_entity.type
_entity.pdbx_description
1 polymer ?
#
loop_
_entity_poly.entity_id
_entity_poly.type
_entity_poly.pdbx_seq_one_letter_code
_entity_poly.pdbx_strand_id
1 'polypeptide(L)'
;QRLAQTLAHTHAHCVLRAQSPHGAVLEAAAFALSQLLQAPEAFDRIIPAVRAAGLPSLLRTLLVLPPGARDIPPSAVEAAWCLHYLACRLPTWRGTHRGTRGTRGLHPRLEACVPCSRSNSRRREDLVVPLVRCVGNAVCGGLGEGSRRAVRDAGLLPALLLFAERFLTKRPFVSRECLWLVGNLTAGEPAWCSVLLRLGAHVRLAALLRRGQGVGLMV
;
A
#
# COMPACT_ATOMS: atom_id res chain seq x y z
N GLN A 1 14.01 26.15 8.89
CA GLN A 1 12.67 26.33 8.30
C GLN A 1 12.71 26.31 6.76
N ARG A 2 13.53 27.16 6.12
CA ARG A 2 13.71 27.18 4.66
C ARG A 2 14.29 25.87 4.09
N LEU A 3 15.28 25.26 4.74
CA LEU A 3 15.95 24.06 4.21
C LEU A 3 15.02 22.85 3.99
N ALA A 4 14.12 22.55 4.93
CA ALA A 4 13.16 21.44 4.82
C ALA A 4 12.07 21.72 3.76
N GLN A 5 11.65 22.98 3.63
CA GLN A 5 10.72 23.40 2.59
C GLN A 5 11.39 23.39 1.20
N THR A 6 12.63 23.86 1.09
CA THR A 6 13.41 23.82 -0.14
C THR A 6 13.74 22.38 -0.54
N LEU A 7 14.09 21.50 0.40
CA LEU A 7 14.32 20.06 0.15
C LEU A 7 13.03 19.35 -0.25
N ALA A 8 11.92 19.56 0.47
CA ALA A 8 10.64 19.01 0.08
C ALA A 8 10.19 19.53 -1.28
N HIS A 9 10.42 20.82 -1.59
CA HIS A 9 10.09 21.44 -2.86
C HIS A 9 11.01 20.99 -4.01
N THR A 10 12.31 20.78 -3.78
CA THR A 10 13.26 20.27 -4.78
C THR A 10 13.12 18.78 -5.01
N HIS A 11 12.94 17.97 -3.95
CA HIS A 11 12.56 16.55 -4.09
C HIS A 11 11.21 16.42 -4.77
N ALA A 12 10.24 17.24 -4.36
CA ALA A 12 8.99 17.37 -5.07
C ALA A 12 9.25 17.69 -6.53
N HIS A 13 10.08 18.69 -6.86
CA HIS A 13 10.34 19.09 -8.24
C HIS A 13 11.06 17.99 -9.05
N CYS A 14 11.98 17.22 -8.45
CA CYS A 14 12.63 16.05 -9.06
C CYS A 14 11.67 14.86 -9.26
N VAL A 15 10.72 14.65 -8.34
CA VAL A 15 9.66 13.63 -8.44
C VAL A 15 8.49 14.11 -9.34
N LEU A 16 8.20 15.42 -9.37
CA LEU A 16 7.13 16.13 -10.11
C LEU A 16 7.47 16.29 -11.57
N ARG A 17 8.72 16.60 -11.92
CA ARG A 17 9.20 16.48 -13.29
C ARG A 17 9.55 15.03 -13.58
N ALA A 18 8.52 14.20 -13.65
CA ALA A 18 8.53 12.84 -14.18
C ALA A 18 8.94 12.82 -15.68
N GLN A 19 10.16 13.28 -15.94
CA GLN A 19 10.90 13.25 -17.19
C GLN A 19 12.31 12.71 -16.99
N SER A 20 12.74 12.38 -15.76
CA SER A 20 14.00 11.66 -15.62
C SER A 20 13.86 10.31 -16.33
N PRO A 21 14.63 10.05 -17.41
CA PRO A 21 14.57 8.76 -18.10
C PRO A 21 15.21 7.64 -17.24
N HIS A 22 15.80 8.00 -16.09
CA HIS A 22 16.58 7.08 -15.26
C HIS A 22 15.78 6.65 -14.02
N GLY A 23 15.32 5.39 -14.04
CA GLY A 23 14.58 4.79 -12.93
C GLY A 23 15.31 4.83 -11.57
N ALA A 24 16.65 4.81 -11.57
CA ALA A 24 17.46 4.91 -10.35
C ALA A 24 17.33 6.27 -9.65
N VAL A 25 17.18 7.36 -10.41
CA VAL A 25 16.99 8.70 -9.84
C VAL A 25 15.62 8.79 -9.18
N LEU A 26 14.58 8.23 -9.82
CA LEU A 26 13.24 8.17 -9.26
C LEU A 26 13.18 7.30 -7.99
N GLU A 27 13.90 6.17 -7.98
CA GLU A 27 14.03 5.31 -6.79
C GLU A 27 14.73 6.05 -5.64
N ALA A 28 15.89 6.67 -5.89
CA ALA A 28 16.62 7.42 -4.87
C ALA A 28 15.82 8.61 -4.32
N ALA A 29 15.10 9.33 -5.19
CA ALA A 29 14.27 10.45 -4.78
C ALA A 29 13.07 10.00 -3.92
N ALA A 30 12.41 8.90 -4.32
CA ALA A 30 11.31 8.31 -3.56
C ALA A 30 11.81 7.73 -2.21
N PHE A 31 12.98 7.10 -2.20
CA PHE A 31 13.61 6.60 -0.97
C PHE A 31 13.91 7.74 0.00
N ALA A 32 14.57 8.80 -0.45
CA ALA A 32 14.87 9.95 0.39
C ALA A 32 13.59 10.59 0.96
N LEU A 33 12.52 10.67 0.15
CA LEU A 33 11.21 11.13 0.62
C LEU A 33 10.61 10.19 1.67
N SER A 34 10.75 8.87 1.50
CA SER A 34 10.24 7.88 2.47
C SER A 34 10.95 8.02 3.82
N GLN A 35 12.26 8.32 3.83
CA GLN A 35 13.00 8.65 5.05
C GLN A 35 12.56 9.96 5.68
N LEU A 36 12.42 11.03 4.89
CA LEU A 36 11.95 12.33 5.36
C LEU A 36 10.55 12.23 5.98
N LEU A 37 9.65 11.48 5.36
CA LEU A 37 8.31 11.28 5.87
C LEU A 37 8.31 10.52 7.20
N GLN A 38 9.33 9.73 7.53
CA GLN A 38 9.42 9.02 8.81
C GLN A 38 9.88 9.90 9.97
N ALA A 39 10.56 11.02 9.69
CA ALA A 39 11.11 11.91 10.71
C ALA A 39 10.01 12.43 11.68
N PRO A 40 10.33 12.65 12.96
CA PRO A 40 9.40 13.21 13.94
C PRO A 40 8.78 14.54 13.50
N GLU A 41 9.57 15.40 12.85
CA GLU A 41 9.20 16.73 12.37
C GLU A 41 8.34 16.67 11.09
N ALA A 42 8.06 15.47 10.56
CA ALA A 42 7.36 15.32 9.30
C ALA A 42 5.93 15.88 9.36
N PHE A 43 5.26 15.75 10.50
CA PHE A 43 3.87 16.16 10.65
C PHE A 43 3.68 17.67 10.44
N ASP A 44 4.50 18.49 11.08
CA ASP A 44 4.35 19.95 11.07
C ASP A 44 4.95 20.61 9.83
N ARG A 45 5.98 19.98 9.22
CA ARG A 45 6.81 20.66 8.22
C ARG A 45 6.81 19.98 6.85
N ILE A 46 6.93 18.66 6.81
CA ILE A 46 7.17 17.91 5.57
C ILE A 46 5.85 17.57 4.90
N ILE A 47 4.88 17.06 5.66
CA ILE A 47 3.57 16.65 5.13
C ILE A 47 2.81 17.83 4.49
N PRO A 48 2.74 19.03 5.08
CA PRO A 48 2.09 20.17 4.43
C PRO A 48 2.76 20.55 3.11
N ALA A 49 4.10 20.54 3.06
CA ALA A 49 4.86 20.86 1.85
C ALA A 49 4.64 19.81 0.74
N VAL A 50 4.69 18.52 1.09
CA VAL A 50 4.41 17.39 0.19
C VAL A 50 2.99 17.50 -0.39
N ARG A 51 2.01 17.91 0.42
CA ARG A 51 0.63 18.12 -0.01
C ARG A 51 0.49 19.32 -0.95
N ALA A 52 1.06 20.46 -0.57
CA ALA A 52 1.03 21.69 -1.38
C ALA A 52 1.66 21.45 -2.77
N ALA A 53 2.68 20.61 -2.82
CA ALA A 53 3.34 20.22 -4.06
C ALA A 53 2.62 19.11 -4.85
N GLY A 54 1.48 18.58 -4.38
CA GLY A 54 0.69 17.59 -5.13
C GLY A 54 1.31 16.18 -5.22
N LEU A 55 2.33 15.88 -4.41
CA LEU A 55 3.09 14.63 -4.46
C LEU A 55 2.28 13.35 -4.27
N PRO A 56 1.23 13.30 -3.42
CA PRO A 56 0.43 12.08 -3.28
C PRO A 56 -0.15 11.59 -4.62
N SER A 57 -0.52 12.53 -5.51
CA SER A 57 -1.04 12.18 -6.84
C SER A 57 0.03 11.59 -7.76
N LEU A 58 1.27 12.06 -7.65
CA LEU A 58 2.40 11.56 -8.44
C LEU A 58 2.96 10.24 -7.93
N LEU A 59 3.07 10.08 -6.62
CA LEU A 59 3.47 8.81 -6.03
C LEU A 59 2.52 7.69 -6.49
N ARG A 60 1.24 8.01 -6.69
CA ARG A 60 0.27 7.09 -7.31
C ARG A 60 0.55 6.81 -8.78
N THR A 61 1.02 7.77 -9.59
CA THR A 61 1.35 7.48 -11.01
C THR A 61 2.54 6.54 -11.12
N LEU A 62 3.52 6.63 -10.22
CA LEU A 62 4.62 5.65 -10.11
C LEU A 62 4.14 4.23 -9.74
N LEU A 63 2.92 4.13 -9.19
CA LEU A 63 2.23 2.88 -8.87
C LEU A 63 1.24 2.43 -9.93
N VAL A 64 1.16 3.08 -11.09
CA VAL A 64 0.42 2.56 -12.27
C VAL A 64 1.40 1.88 -13.23
N LEU A 65 1.11 0.63 -13.63
CA LEU A 65 1.89 -0.04 -14.68
C LEU A 65 1.31 0.30 -16.04
N PRO A 66 2.15 0.52 -17.07
CA PRO A 66 1.69 0.45 -18.44
C PRO A 66 1.05 -0.91 -18.71
N PRO A 67 0.00 -0.99 -19.56
CA PRO A 67 -0.56 -2.27 -19.99
C PRO A 67 0.54 -3.19 -20.54
N GLY A 68 0.60 -4.44 -20.05
CA GLY A 68 1.59 -5.43 -20.48
C GLY A 68 2.97 -5.34 -19.81
N ALA A 69 3.22 -4.35 -18.95
CA ALA A 69 4.46 -4.28 -18.19
C ALA A 69 4.55 -5.45 -17.19
N ARG A 70 5.62 -6.25 -17.31
CA ARG A 70 5.88 -7.41 -16.44
C ARG A 70 6.74 -7.06 -15.23
N ASP A 71 7.45 -5.95 -15.28
CA ASP A 71 8.40 -5.57 -14.25
C ASP A 71 7.88 -4.42 -13.40
N ILE A 72 8.09 -4.53 -12.09
CA ILE A 72 7.77 -3.46 -11.16
C ILE A 72 8.89 -2.43 -11.22
N PRO A 73 8.57 -1.14 -11.48
CA PRO A 73 9.60 -0.12 -11.55
C PRO A 73 10.27 0.03 -10.17
N PRO A 74 11.58 0.30 -10.11
CA PRO A 74 12.32 0.39 -8.85
C PRO A 74 11.72 1.39 -7.85
N SER A 75 11.23 2.52 -8.34
CA SER A 75 10.58 3.57 -7.54
C SER A 75 9.25 3.19 -6.90
N ALA A 76 8.61 2.08 -7.33
CA ALA A 76 7.28 1.71 -6.83
C ALA A 76 7.29 1.38 -5.33
N VAL A 77 8.31 0.66 -4.84
CA VAL A 77 8.38 0.26 -3.43
C VAL A 77 8.41 1.49 -2.53
N GLU A 78 9.29 2.43 -2.83
CA GLU A 78 9.45 3.65 -2.07
C GLU A 78 8.26 4.60 -2.23
N ALA A 79 7.66 4.66 -3.41
CA ALA A 79 6.43 5.42 -3.61
C ALA A 79 5.28 4.89 -2.75
N ALA A 80 5.15 3.56 -2.62
CA ALA A 80 4.16 2.93 -1.76
C ALA A 80 4.43 3.22 -0.28
N TRP A 81 5.70 3.19 0.17
CA TRP A 81 6.07 3.59 1.53
C TRP A 81 5.72 5.06 1.82
N CYS A 82 6.01 5.97 0.89
CA CYS A 82 5.63 7.37 1.02
C CYS A 82 4.11 7.53 1.21
N LEU A 83 3.31 6.86 0.38
CA LEU A 83 1.85 6.87 0.52
C LEU A 83 1.36 6.26 1.84
N HIS A 84 2.01 5.20 2.31
CA HIS A 84 1.73 4.64 3.63
C HIS A 84 1.98 5.65 4.76
N TYR A 85 3.13 6.32 4.78
CA TYR A 85 3.45 7.30 5.83
C TYR A 85 2.51 8.50 5.81
N LEU A 86 2.14 8.95 4.60
CA LEU A 86 1.12 9.98 4.42
C LEU A 86 -0.24 9.51 4.97
N ALA A 87 -0.65 8.27 4.68
CA ALA A 87 -1.88 7.68 5.18
C ALA A 87 -1.91 7.56 6.71
N CYS A 88 -0.78 7.19 7.34
CA CYS A 88 -0.66 7.09 8.79
C CYS A 88 -0.85 8.43 9.50
N ARG A 89 -0.25 9.48 8.93
CA ARG A 89 -0.11 10.79 9.59
C ARG A 89 -1.16 11.81 9.18
N LEU A 90 -2.08 11.47 8.29
CA LEU A 90 -3.18 12.33 7.89
C LEU A 90 -4.49 11.85 8.51
N PRO A 91 -5.03 12.54 9.53
CA PRO A 91 -6.35 12.21 10.10
C PRO A 91 -7.44 12.22 9.02
N THR A 92 -7.32 13.16 8.07
CA THR A 92 -8.21 13.27 6.89
C THR A 92 -8.15 12.09 5.92
N TRP A 93 -7.26 11.11 6.12
CA TRP A 93 -7.13 9.94 5.26
C TRP A 93 -7.83 8.70 5.82
N ARG A 94 -7.87 8.52 7.15
CA ARG A 94 -8.46 7.33 7.77
C ARG A 94 -9.99 7.34 7.65
N GLY A 95 -10.57 6.32 7.04
CA GLY A 95 -12.03 6.17 6.91
C GLY A 95 -12.72 7.24 6.07
N THR A 96 -11.98 8.08 5.33
CA THR A 96 -12.57 9.16 4.53
C THR A 96 -12.59 8.82 3.05
N HIS A 97 -13.51 9.46 2.32
CA HIS A 97 -13.55 9.40 0.86
C HIS A 97 -12.24 9.86 0.19
N ARG A 98 -11.49 10.78 0.82
CA ARG A 98 -10.18 11.22 0.30
C ARG A 98 -9.12 10.12 0.42
N GLY A 99 -9.09 9.42 1.55
CA GLY A 99 -8.15 8.32 1.72
C GLY A 99 -8.40 7.19 0.75
N THR A 100 -9.67 6.81 0.57
CA THR A 100 -10.04 5.77 -0.39
C THR A 100 -9.83 6.18 -1.85
N ARG A 101 -10.08 7.45 -2.21
CA ARG A 101 -9.70 7.96 -3.54
C ARG A 101 -8.18 7.92 -3.74
N GLY A 102 -7.43 8.11 -2.66
CA GLY A 102 -5.98 8.04 -2.68
C GLY A 102 -5.40 6.62 -2.75
N THR A 103 -6.17 5.59 -2.41
CA THR A 103 -5.80 4.18 -2.64
C THR A 103 -6.23 3.67 -4.03
N ARG A 104 -6.92 4.49 -4.83
CA ARG A 104 -7.27 4.15 -6.22
C ARG A 104 -6.00 3.93 -7.05
N GLY A 105 -5.88 2.73 -7.61
CA GLY A 105 -4.70 2.25 -8.35
C GLY A 105 -3.79 1.32 -7.54
N LEU A 106 -3.98 1.22 -6.21
CA LEU A 106 -3.21 0.31 -5.36
C LEU A 106 -3.73 -1.13 -5.42
N HIS A 107 -5.04 -1.36 -5.62
CA HIS A 107 -5.59 -2.73 -5.71
C HIS A 107 -5.11 -3.47 -6.96
N PRO A 108 -5.17 -2.89 -8.18
CA PRO A 108 -4.60 -3.54 -9.36
C PRO A 108 -3.09 -3.78 -9.20
N ARG A 109 -2.40 -2.97 -8.40
CA ARG A 109 -0.98 -3.14 -8.11
C ARG A 109 -0.72 -4.31 -7.15
N LEU A 110 -1.54 -4.47 -6.10
CA LEU A 110 -1.51 -5.63 -5.21
C LEU A 110 -1.80 -6.92 -5.98
N GLU A 111 -2.80 -6.91 -6.86
CA GLU A 111 -3.09 -8.02 -7.76
C GLU A 111 -1.94 -8.30 -8.72
N ALA A 112 -1.32 -7.26 -9.28
CA ALA A 112 -0.15 -7.42 -10.12
C ALA A 112 1.05 -7.99 -9.37
N CYS A 113 1.14 -7.87 -8.04
CA CYS A 113 2.17 -8.55 -7.22
C CYS A 113 1.91 -10.05 -7.08
N VAL A 114 0.71 -10.54 -7.41
CA VAL A 114 0.42 -11.97 -7.45
C VAL A 114 1.35 -12.60 -8.49
N PRO A 115 2.09 -13.67 -8.12
CA PRO A 115 3.22 -14.12 -8.91
C PRO A 115 2.79 -14.70 -10.26
N CYS A 116 3.08 -13.96 -11.34
CA CYS A 116 3.20 -14.48 -12.69
C CYS A 116 4.68 -14.43 -13.10
N SER A 117 5.35 -15.59 -13.08
CA SER A 117 6.73 -15.82 -13.58
C SER A 117 7.91 -15.15 -12.83
N ARG A 118 9.11 -15.67 -13.09
CA ARG A 118 10.34 -15.64 -12.26
C ARG A 118 11.09 -14.30 -12.16
N SER A 119 10.81 -13.28 -12.96
CA SER A 119 11.53 -11.99 -12.92
C SER A 119 10.94 -11.02 -11.88
N ASN A 120 11.80 -10.27 -11.18
CA ASN A 120 11.42 -9.27 -10.16
C ASN A 120 10.60 -9.78 -8.96
N SER A 121 10.73 -11.07 -8.60
CA SER A 121 10.04 -11.67 -7.46
C SER A 121 10.25 -10.85 -6.18
N ARG A 122 11.49 -10.58 -5.77
CA ARG A 122 11.81 -9.85 -4.54
C ARG A 122 11.12 -8.48 -4.43
N ARG A 123 11.18 -7.66 -5.49
CA ARG A 123 10.52 -6.34 -5.51
C ARG A 123 9.00 -6.45 -5.40
N ARG A 124 8.38 -7.47 -6.01
CA ARG A 124 6.95 -7.75 -5.87
C ARG A 124 6.59 -8.05 -4.42
N GLU A 125 7.40 -8.85 -3.73
CA GLU A 125 7.20 -9.17 -2.31
C GLU A 125 7.37 -7.95 -1.42
N ASP A 126 8.40 -7.12 -1.67
CA ASP A 126 8.68 -5.91 -0.91
C ASP A 126 7.61 -4.83 -1.09
N LEU A 127 6.87 -4.86 -2.20
CA LEU A 127 5.77 -3.95 -2.47
C LEU A 127 4.47 -4.32 -1.71
N VAL A 128 4.28 -5.59 -1.33
CA VAL A 128 3.03 -6.07 -0.71
C VAL A 128 2.72 -5.28 0.56
N VAL A 129 3.68 -5.18 1.47
CA VAL A 129 3.48 -4.58 2.80
C VAL A 129 3.11 -3.10 2.75
N PRO A 130 3.86 -2.22 2.05
CA PRO A 130 3.48 -0.80 2.00
C PRO A 130 2.13 -0.59 1.33
N LEU A 131 1.77 -1.38 0.31
CA LEU A 131 0.45 -1.31 -0.32
C LEU A 131 -0.66 -1.76 0.64
N VAL A 132 -0.49 -2.90 1.29
CA VAL A 132 -1.44 -3.43 2.29
C VAL A 132 -1.65 -2.43 3.42
N ARG A 133 -0.58 -1.82 3.94
CA ARG A 133 -0.70 -0.81 5.00
C ARG A 133 -1.32 0.49 4.53
N CYS A 134 -1.04 0.92 3.30
CA CYS A 134 -1.67 2.11 2.73
C CYS A 134 -3.18 1.91 2.57
N VAL A 135 -3.60 0.78 2.00
CA VAL A 135 -5.01 0.41 1.85
C VAL A 135 -5.66 0.23 3.22
N GLY A 136 -5.05 -0.54 4.11
CA GLY A 136 -5.56 -0.80 5.46
C GLY A 136 -5.78 0.45 6.28
N ASN A 137 -4.86 1.41 6.25
CA ASN A 137 -5.06 2.68 6.95
C ASN A 137 -6.13 3.56 6.31
N ALA A 138 -6.34 3.48 4.98
CA ALA A 138 -7.42 4.19 4.33
C ALA A 138 -8.80 3.64 4.70
N VAL A 139 -8.90 2.32 4.93
CA VAL A 139 -10.16 1.64 5.28
C VAL A 139 -10.40 1.50 6.78
N CYS A 140 -9.38 1.72 7.61
CA CYS A 140 -9.48 1.70 9.06
C CYS A 140 -10.44 2.79 9.57
N GLY A 141 -11.32 2.44 10.52
CA GLY A 141 -12.30 3.36 11.11
C GLY A 141 -13.67 3.40 10.41
N GLY A 142 -13.90 2.49 9.46
CA GLY A 142 -15.16 2.37 8.72
C GLY A 142 -15.10 3.06 7.36
N LEU A 143 -15.81 2.50 6.39
CA LEU A 143 -15.87 3.02 5.03
C LEU A 143 -17.23 3.68 4.82
N GLY A 144 -17.26 4.95 4.39
CA GLY A 144 -18.46 5.51 3.77
C GLY A 144 -18.82 4.75 2.48
N GLU A 145 -20.09 4.77 2.07
CA GLU A 145 -20.60 3.98 0.94
C GLU A 145 -19.81 4.14 -0.39
N GLY A 146 -19.36 5.36 -0.69
CA GLY A 146 -18.51 5.64 -1.87
C GLY A 146 -17.10 5.03 -1.76
N SER A 147 -16.56 4.97 -0.54
CA SER A 147 -15.29 4.32 -0.24
C SER A 147 -15.41 2.79 -0.31
N ARG A 148 -16.54 2.22 0.12
CA ARG A 148 -16.81 0.77 0.01
C ARG A 148 -16.73 0.31 -1.44
N ARG A 149 -17.40 1.00 -2.36
CA ARG A 149 -17.39 0.66 -3.80
C ARG A 149 -15.99 0.75 -4.42
N ALA A 150 -15.17 1.70 -3.99
CA ALA A 150 -13.82 1.87 -4.53
C ALA A 150 -12.84 0.77 -4.09
N VAL A 151 -13.10 0.12 -2.94
CA VAL A 151 -12.29 -1.00 -2.43
C VAL A 151 -12.88 -2.36 -2.79
N ARG A 152 -14.17 -2.40 -3.15
CA ARG A 152 -14.90 -3.61 -3.57
C ARG A 152 -14.50 -4.08 -4.96
N ASP A 153 -13.22 -4.40 -5.11
CA ASP A 153 -12.69 -5.16 -6.23
C ASP A 153 -12.71 -6.65 -5.87
N ALA A 154 -13.18 -7.50 -6.79
CA ALA A 154 -13.32 -8.92 -6.54
C ALA A 154 -11.97 -9.63 -6.39
N GLY A 155 -10.89 -9.07 -6.95
CA GLY A 155 -9.55 -9.67 -6.92
C GLY A 155 -8.73 -9.37 -5.66
N LEU A 156 -9.08 -8.34 -4.88
CA LEU A 156 -8.31 -7.93 -3.69
C LEU A 156 -8.30 -9.01 -2.59
N LEU A 157 -9.47 -9.49 -2.17
CA LEU A 157 -9.57 -10.52 -1.12
C LEU A 157 -8.85 -11.84 -1.50
N PRO A 158 -9.07 -12.41 -2.70
CA PRO A 158 -8.30 -13.57 -3.16
C PRO A 158 -6.79 -13.36 -3.13
N ALA A 159 -6.31 -12.20 -3.57
CA ALA A 159 -4.88 -11.87 -3.57
C ALA A 159 -4.31 -11.80 -2.13
N LEU A 160 -5.02 -11.16 -1.20
CA LEU A 160 -4.60 -11.07 0.21
C LEU A 160 -4.49 -12.45 0.87
N LEU A 161 -5.48 -13.32 0.66
CA LEU A 161 -5.45 -14.69 1.20
C LEU A 161 -4.29 -15.51 0.59
N LEU A 162 -4.05 -15.35 -0.71
CA LEU A 162 -2.95 -16.03 -1.40
C LEU A 162 -1.58 -15.56 -0.87
N PHE A 163 -1.40 -14.25 -0.67
CA PHE A 163 -0.17 -13.73 -0.06
C PHE A 163 0.00 -14.24 1.38
N ALA A 164 -1.07 -14.24 2.17
CA ALA A 164 -1.03 -14.73 3.55
C ALA A 164 -0.54 -16.19 3.62
N GLU A 165 -1.03 -17.06 2.74
CA GLU A 165 -0.58 -18.46 2.65
C GLU A 165 0.85 -18.60 2.15
N ARG A 166 1.22 -17.85 1.12
CA ARG A 166 2.54 -17.95 0.49
C ARG A 166 3.66 -17.47 1.40
N PHE A 167 3.43 -16.39 2.14
CA PHE A 167 4.45 -15.78 2.98
C PHE A 167 4.52 -16.35 4.39
N LEU A 168 3.60 -17.25 4.76
CA LEU A 168 3.46 -17.70 6.14
C LEU A 168 4.76 -18.22 6.74
N THR A 169 5.53 -18.99 5.96
CA THR A 169 6.80 -19.58 6.41
C THR A 169 8.01 -18.70 6.13
N LYS A 170 8.05 -18.00 4.99
CA LYS A 170 9.23 -17.24 4.54
C LYS A 170 9.32 -15.83 5.11
N ARG A 171 8.17 -15.15 5.24
CA ARG A 171 8.05 -13.76 5.72
C ARG A 171 6.75 -13.63 6.52
N PRO A 172 6.68 -14.21 7.74
CA PRO A 172 5.42 -14.29 8.48
C PRO A 172 4.79 -12.92 8.78
N PHE A 173 5.61 -11.87 8.85
CA PHE A 173 5.12 -10.50 8.99
C PHE A 173 4.26 -10.05 7.80
N VAL A 174 4.58 -10.43 6.56
CA VAL A 174 3.78 -10.10 5.37
C VAL A 174 2.41 -10.75 5.46
N SER A 175 2.37 -12.01 5.92
CA SER A 175 1.11 -12.72 6.15
C SER A 175 0.26 -12.02 7.19
N ARG A 176 0.87 -11.58 8.30
CA ARG A 176 0.17 -10.82 9.35
C ARG A 176 -0.43 -9.53 8.80
N GLU A 177 0.31 -8.75 8.01
CA GLU A 177 -0.21 -7.51 7.40
C GLU A 177 -1.39 -7.80 6.46
N CYS A 178 -1.30 -8.85 5.64
CA CYS A 178 -2.39 -9.23 4.74
C CYS A 178 -3.65 -9.61 5.52
N LEU A 179 -3.50 -10.41 6.59
CA LEU A 179 -4.60 -10.82 7.45
C LEU A 179 -5.20 -9.64 8.24
N TRP A 180 -4.36 -8.70 8.67
CA TRP A 180 -4.83 -7.45 9.31
C TRP A 180 -5.74 -6.64 8.36
N LEU A 181 -5.35 -6.49 7.09
CA LEU A 181 -6.20 -5.81 6.11
C LEU A 181 -7.49 -6.60 5.84
N VAL A 182 -7.43 -7.94 5.75
CA VAL A 182 -8.66 -8.76 5.64
C VAL A 182 -9.59 -8.48 6.83
N GLY A 183 -9.05 -8.45 8.06
CA GLY A 183 -9.79 -8.10 9.26
C GLY A 183 -10.48 -6.74 9.13
N ASN A 184 -9.74 -5.70 8.74
CA ASN A 184 -10.28 -4.35 8.53
C ASN A 184 -11.38 -4.30 7.48
N LEU A 185 -11.26 -5.05 6.38
CA LEU A 185 -12.28 -5.10 5.32
C LEU A 185 -13.55 -5.81 5.79
N THR A 186 -13.44 -6.80 6.67
CA THR A 186 -14.58 -7.55 7.21
C THR A 186 -15.22 -6.91 8.45
N ALA A 187 -14.52 -6.01 9.14
CA ALA A 187 -14.98 -5.40 10.38
C ALA A 187 -16.25 -4.57 10.14
N GLY A 188 -17.39 -5.07 10.63
CA GLY A 188 -18.69 -4.39 10.52
C GLY A 188 -19.30 -4.40 9.11
N GLU A 189 -18.78 -5.23 8.18
CA GLU A 189 -19.19 -5.21 6.77
C GLU A 189 -19.66 -6.59 6.25
N PRO A 190 -20.97 -6.91 6.33
CA PRO A 190 -21.52 -8.22 5.94
C PRO A 190 -21.26 -8.59 4.47
N ALA A 191 -21.17 -7.60 3.58
CA ALA A 191 -20.91 -7.83 2.16
C ALA A 191 -19.52 -8.44 1.93
N TRP A 192 -18.50 -7.97 2.66
CA TRP A 192 -17.15 -8.49 2.60
C TRP A 192 -17.05 -9.87 3.26
N CYS A 193 -17.73 -10.09 4.39
CA CYS A 193 -17.84 -11.42 5.00
C CYS A 193 -18.46 -12.44 4.03
N SER A 194 -19.52 -12.05 3.31
CA SER A 194 -20.17 -12.93 2.33
C SER A 194 -19.24 -13.31 1.17
N VAL A 195 -18.46 -12.35 0.64
CA VAL A 195 -17.46 -12.64 -0.39
C VAL A 195 -16.39 -13.58 0.16
N LEU A 196 -15.89 -13.31 1.36
CA LEU A 196 -14.86 -14.11 2.01
C LEU A 196 -15.31 -15.57 2.23
N LEU A 197 -16.55 -15.78 2.66
CA LEU A 197 -17.15 -17.12 2.80
C LEU A 197 -17.26 -17.84 1.44
N ARG A 198 -17.73 -17.15 0.39
CA ARG A 198 -17.81 -17.70 -0.97
C ARG A 198 -16.45 -18.10 -1.54
N LEU A 199 -15.37 -17.43 -1.13
CA LEU A 199 -14.00 -17.75 -1.50
C LEU A 199 -13.41 -18.93 -0.70
N GLY A 200 -14.20 -19.60 0.14
CA GLY A 200 -13.74 -20.72 0.97
C GLY A 200 -12.74 -20.29 2.05
N ALA A 201 -12.73 -19.02 2.44
CA ALA A 201 -11.71 -18.48 3.33
C ALA A 201 -11.73 -19.12 4.73
N HIS A 202 -12.86 -19.66 5.19
CA HIS A 202 -12.94 -20.39 6.45
C HIS A 202 -11.97 -21.59 6.47
N VAL A 203 -11.86 -22.36 5.38
CA VAL A 203 -10.90 -23.47 5.26
C VAL A 203 -9.47 -22.95 5.24
N ARG A 204 -9.23 -21.89 4.46
CA ARG A 204 -7.90 -21.28 4.26
C ARG A 204 -7.35 -20.68 5.55
N LEU A 205 -8.16 -19.89 6.26
CA LEU A 205 -7.83 -19.31 7.57
C LEU A 205 -7.62 -20.40 8.62
N ALA A 206 -8.44 -21.45 8.66
CA ALA A 206 -8.23 -22.58 9.56
C ALA A 206 -6.91 -23.34 9.25
N ALA A 207 -6.52 -23.45 7.98
CA ALA A 207 -5.23 -24.01 7.60
C ALA A 207 -4.06 -23.10 7.99
N LEU A 208 -4.19 -21.77 7.83
CA LEU A 208 -3.22 -20.78 8.27
C LEU A 208 -3.00 -20.84 9.78
N LEU A 209 -4.07 -20.92 10.59
CA LEU A 209 -3.99 -21.04 12.05
C LEU A 209 -3.24 -22.30 12.49
N ARG A 210 -3.54 -23.44 11.87
CA ARG A 210 -2.84 -24.70 12.16
C ARG A 210 -1.35 -24.67 11.80
N ARG A 211 -1.01 -24.01 10.70
CA ARG A 211 0.38 -23.87 10.22
C ARG A 211 1.16 -22.76 10.93
N GLY A 212 0.46 -21.81 11.53
CA GLY A 212 1.03 -20.60 12.13
C GLY A 212 1.43 -20.74 13.60
N GLN A 213 1.37 -21.94 14.20
CA GLN A 213 1.71 -22.13 15.61
C GLN A 213 3.10 -21.54 15.94
N GLY A 214 3.12 -20.51 16.79
CA GLY A 214 4.33 -19.77 17.19
C GLY A 214 4.53 -18.41 16.52
N VAL A 215 3.83 -18.10 15.42
CA VAL A 215 3.82 -16.76 14.83
C VAL A 215 2.60 -16.02 15.39
N GLY A 216 2.82 -14.92 16.13
CA GLY A 216 1.75 -14.02 16.55
C GLY A 216 1.05 -13.39 15.33
N LEU A 217 0.11 -14.12 14.74
CA LEU A 217 -0.62 -13.76 13.52
C LEU A 217 -1.76 -12.77 13.78
N MET A 218 -2.09 -12.51 15.04
CA MET A 218 -3.05 -11.50 15.46
C MET A 218 -2.49 -10.74 16.66
N VAL A 219 -2.06 -9.51 16.41
CA VAL A 219 -1.92 -8.41 17.40
C VAL A 219 -2.43 -7.17 16.71
#